data_AF-F9TD05-F1
#
_entry.id   AF-F9TD05-F1
#
_cell.length_a   1.000
_cell.length_b   1.000
_cell.length_c   1.000
_cell.angle_alpha   90.00
_cell.angle_beta   90.00
_cell.angle_gamma   90.00
#
_symmetry.space_group_name_H-M   'P 1'
#
loop_
_entity.id
_entity.type
_entity.pdbx_description
1 polymer ?
#
loop_
_entity_poly.entity_id
_entity_poly.type
_entity_poly.pdbx_seq_one_letter_code
_entity_poly.pdbx_strand_id
1 'polypeptide(L)'
;MTLFWIASVILVAVSVLLIALPFIKKKSNNDEQLRDELNKAFYKDRLEELEEETDEGLVEDQQELIEDLKQSLLDDIPSQEKQKQESSISAMAVLVPSTLLVIGLSYGLYFKFGASEDVQQWQEVSANLPALSKKLMSPDGTALSDDEMQDLTLALRTRLHYQPDDSTGWLLLGRIALANRDVATAVGAMKKAYNLESDNPDVMLGYAQALMLSQDDTDQDKARRLLGQLVQQDYVDLRVFSLLAFDAYERKDYPAAVRYWSVMQQMIGPKDSRYEMLSRSIENAQKQMGQQVGTGKSVSVSITLGDAVKADPNASLIVSVHTADGSPMPVAAARYPLGTFPRTVVLDDGNSMIEDRKLSSLESLMVRVRIDSDGNVATKQGDWFGESEAVRMGEPVEVMIDSQY
;
A
#
# COMPACT_ATOMS: atom_id res chain seq x y z
N MET A 1 -8.71 -16.30 -25.52
CA MET A 1 -7.87 -17.38 -26.08
C MET A 1 -7.87 -17.44 -27.60
N THR A 2 -9.01 -17.36 -28.28
CA THR A 2 -9.08 -17.45 -29.77
C THR A 2 -8.23 -16.40 -30.49
N LEU A 3 -8.30 -15.13 -30.06
CA LEU A 3 -7.50 -14.04 -30.60
C LEU A 3 -5.98 -14.28 -30.50
N PHE A 4 -5.53 -14.88 -29.40
CA PHE A 4 -4.11 -15.19 -29.19
C PHE A 4 -3.60 -16.21 -30.22
N TRP A 5 -4.34 -17.30 -30.43
CA TRP A 5 -3.96 -18.32 -31.41
C TRP A 5 -4.04 -17.81 -32.85
N ILE A 6 -5.01 -16.93 -33.15
CA ILE A 6 -5.07 -16.26 -34.46
C ILE A 6 -3.83 -15.39 -34.66
N ALA A 7 -3.45 -14.59 -33.65
CA ALA A 7 -2.26 -13.76 -33.72
C ALA A 7 -0.98 -14.59 -33.84
N SER A 8 -0.85 -15.72 -33.13
CA SER A 8 0.31 -16.60 -33.22
C SER A 8 0.45 -17.22 -34.61
N VAL A 9 -0.66 -17.64 -35.22
CA VAL A 9 -0.67 -18.16 -36.60
C VAL A 9 -0.24 -17.09 -37.60
N ILE A 10 -0.73 -15.86 -37.46
CA ILE A 10 -0.33 -14.73 -38.32
C ILE A 10 1.17 -14.45 -38.17
N LEU A 11 1.68 -14.43 -36.94
CA LEU A 11 3.09 -14.13 -36.67
C LEU A 11 4.03 -15.21 -37.23
N VAL A 12 3.65 -16.48 -37.06
CA VAL A 12 4.37 -17.61 -37.68
C VAL A 12 4.30 -17.52 -39.21
N ALA A 13 3.15 -17.19 -39.79
CA ALA A 13 3.02 -17.02 -41.24
C ALA A 13 3.92 -15.90 -41.77
N VAL A 14 4.03 -14.78 -41.06
CA VAL A 14 4.97 -13.69 -41.40
C VAL A 14 6.42 -14.17 -41.33
N SER A 15 6.80 -14.90 -40.27
CA SER A 15 8.15 -15.46 -40.14
C SER A 15 8.49 -16.43 -41.28
N VAL A 16 7.55 -17.30 -41.66
CA VAL A 16 7.71 -18.22 -42.80
C VAL A 16 7.83 -17.45 -44.11
N LEU A 17 7.04 -16.38 -44.29
CA LEU A 17 7.14 -15.52 -45.47
C LEU A 17 8.51 -14.85 -45.57
N LEU A 18 9.05 -14.33 -44.47
CA LEU A 18 10.40 -13.74 -44.42
C LEU A 18 11.49 -14.74 -44.80
N ILE A 19 11.36 -16.00 -44.36
CA ILE A 19 12.27 -17.09 -44.76
C ILE A 19 12.13 -17.40 -46.25
N ALA A 20 10.92 -17.35 -46.80
CA ALA A 20 10.66 -17.65 -48.21
C ALA A 20 11.12 -16.54 -49.18
N LEU A 21 11.09 -15.27 -48.76
CA LEU A 21 11.45 -14.10 -49.59
C LEU A 21 12.79 -14.22 -50.35
N PRO A 22 13.93 -14.58 -49.72
CA PRO A 22 15.21 -14.70 -50.43
C PRO A 22 15.20 -15.81 -51.49
N PHE A 23 14.39 -16.86 -51.32
CA PHE A 23 14.28 -17.95 -52.29
C PHE A 23 13.38 -17.62 -53.48
N ILE A 24 12.40 -16.72 -53.28
CA ILE A 24 11.54 -16.20 -54.35
C ILE A 24 12.30 -15.17 -55.19
N LYS A 25 13.11 -14.33 -54.55
CA LYS A 25 14.01 -13.38 -55.23
C LYS A 25 15.32 -14.07 -55.59
N LYS A 26 15.26 -14.95 -56.60
CA LYS A 26 16.45 -15.59 -57.18
C LYS A 26 17.35 -14.48 -57.76
N LYS A 27 18.35 -14.02 -57.01
CA LYS A 27 19.41 -13.17 -57.56
C LYS A 27 20.17 -14.08 -58.53
N SER A 28 20.09 -13.83 -59.84
CA SER A 28 20.96 -14.57 -60.75
C SER A 28 22.39 -14.26 -60.33
N ASN A 29 23.16 -15.31 -60.10
CA ASN A 29 24.57 -15.17 -59.79
C ASN A 29 25.26 -14.76 -61.09
N ASN A 30 25.17 -13.47 -61.41
CA ASN A 30 25.68 -12.91 -62.65
C ASN A 30 27.18 -12.63 -62.58
N ASP A 31 27.88 -13.13 -61.56
CA ASP A 31 29.31 -12.90 -61.37
C ASP A 31 30.13 -13.28 -62.62
N GLU A 32 29.76 -14.35 -63.33
CA GLU A 32 30.42 -14.71 -64.60
C GLU A 32 30.08 -13.74 -65.74
N GLN A 33 28.82 -13.34 -65.89
CA GLN A 33 28.41 -12.37 -66.92
C GLN A 33 29.00 -10.98 -66.67
N LEU A 34 29.03 -10.54 -65.41
CA LEU A 34 29.64 -9.28 -64.98
C LEU A 34 31.15 -9.29 -65.21
N ARG A 35 31.83 -10.42 -64.97
CA ARG A 35 33.27 -10.54 -65.24
C ARG A 35 33.57 -10.47 -66.74
N ASP A 36 32.79 -11.16 -67.56
CA ASP A 36 32.97 -11.13 -69.02
C ASP A 36 32.66 -9.75 -69.63
N GLU A 37 31.63 -9.07 -69.13
CA GLU A 37 31.34 -7.69 -69.52
C GLU A 37 32.45 -6.72 -69.10
N LEU A 38 33.00 -6.89 -67.90
CA LEU A 38 34.10 -6.07 -67.38
C LEU A 38 35.39 -6.27 -68.17
N ASN A 39 35.76 -7.52 -68.48
CA ASN A 39 36.94 -7.84 -69.27
C ASN A 39 36.85 -7.24 -70.69
N LYS A 40 35.66 -7.27 -71.31
CA LYS A 40 35.42 -6.62 -72.61
C LYS A 40 35.49 -5.10 -72.52
N ALA A 41 35.05 -4.51 -71.41
CA ALA A 41 35.14 -3.06 -71.20
C ALA A 41 36.61 -2.62 -71.08
N PHE A 42 37.42 -3.32 -70.27
CA PHE A 42 38.85 -3.03 -70.14
C PHE A 42 39.62 -3.21 -71.45
N TYR A 43 39.28 -4.24 -72.23
CA TYR A 43 39.87 -4.42 -73.57
C TYR A 43 39.60 -3.22 -74.49
N LYS A 44 38.38 -2.67 -74.48
CA LYS A 44 38.02 -1.51 -75.31
C LYS A 44 38.70 -0.23 -74.83
N ASP A 45 38.74 -0.01 -73.52
CA ASP A 45 39.40 1.15 -72.90
C ASP A 45 40.89 1.16 -73.27
N ARG A 46 41.56 0.01 -73.19
CA ARG A 46 42.97 -0.10 -73.56
C ARG A 46 43.22 0.06 -75.06
N LEU A 47 42.26 -0.30 -75.92
CA LEU A 47 42.36 -0.03 -77.36
C LEU A 47 42.31 1.47 -77.67
N GLU A 48 41.44 2.21 -76.99
CA GLU A 48 41.31 3.66 -77.14
C GLU A 48 42.56 4.38 -76.63
N GLU A 49 43.07 3.96 -75.47
CA GLU A 49 44.34 4.47 -74.91
C GLU A 49 45.53 4.18 -75.86
N LEU A 50 45.59 2.98 -76.46
CA LEU A 50 46.64 2.62 -77.40
C LEU A 50 46.56 3.43 -78.71
N GLU A 51 45.36 3.79 -79.16
CA GLU A 51 45.15 4.67 -80.31
C GLU A 51 45.70 6.08 -80.01
N GLU A 52 45.39 6.63 -78.84
CA GLU A 52 45.96 7.92 -78.38
C GLU A 52 47.48 7.87 -78.25
N GLU A 53 48.05 6.85 -77.60
CA GLU A 53 49.50 6.67 -77.45
C GLU A 53 50.21 6.54 -78.81
N THR A 54 49.55 5.96 -79.81
CA THR A 54 50.08 5.84 -81.18
C THR A 54 50.06 7.18 -81.91
N ASP A 55 48.99 7.95 -81.78
CA ASP A 55 48.88 9.30 -82.36
C ASP A 55 49.91 10.27 -81.75
N GLU A 56 50.25 10.08 -80.47
CA GLU A 56 51.33 10.81 -79.79
C GLU A 56 52.74 10.34 -80.16
N GLY A 57 52.87 9.24 -80.93
CA GLY A 57 54.14 8.68 -81.40
C GLY A 57 54.91 7.89 -80.33
N LEU A 58 54.24 7.44 -79.27
CA LEU A 58 54.82 6.65 -78.18
C LEU A 58 54.87 5.15 -78.49
N VAL A 59 54.11 4.69 -79.49
CA VAL A 59 53.97 3.29 -79.88
C VAL A 59 54.59 3.06 -81.27
N GLU A 60 55.55 2.14 -81.36
CA GLU A 60 56.22 1.81 -82.63
C GLU A 60 55.43 0.79 -83.48
N ASP A 61 54.80 -0.21 -82.85
CA ASP A 61 53.98 -1.23 -83.53
C ASP A 61 52.65 -1.43 -82.80
N GLN A 62 51.64 -0.68 -83.22
CA GLN A 62 50.29 -0.78 -82.68
C GLN A 62 49.66 -2.16 -82.96
N GLN A 63 50.02 -2.79 -84.08
CA GLN A 63 49.38 -4.02 -84.54
C GLN A 63 49.76 -5.21 -83.64
N GLU A 64 51.03 -5.28 -83.23
CA GLU A 64 51.55 -6.29 -82.30
C GLU A 64 50.87 -6.20 -80.93
N LEU A 65 50.75 -4.98 -80.36
CA LEU A 65 50.12 -4.76 -79.07
C LEU A 65 48.61 -5.07 -79.07
N ILE A 66 47.93 -4.85 -80.19
CA ILE A 66 46.53 -5.26 -80.37
C ILE A 66 46.40 -6.79 -80.40
N GLU A 67 47.35 -7.51 -81.00
CA GLU A 67 47.34 -8.97 -81.04
C GLU A 67 47.58 -9.58 -79.65
N ASP A 68 48.53 -9.02 -78.88
CA ASP A 68 48.77 -9.41 -77.48
C ASP A 68 47.54 -9.17 -76.60
N LEU A 69 46.89 -8.01 -76.75
CA LEU A 69 45.67 -7.69 -76.00
C LEU A 69 44.52 -8.64 -76.34
N LYS A 70 44.37 -9.05 -77.61
CA LYS A 70 43.40 -10.07 -78.02
C LYS A 70 43.71 -11.42 -77.39
N GLN A 71 44.97 -11.81 -77.37
CA GLN A 71 45.39 -13.07 -76.78
C GLN A 71 45.17 -13.09 -75.26
N SER A 72 45.49 -12.01 -74.56
CA SER A 72 45.17 -11.86 -73.13
C SER A 72 43.67 -11.96 -72.86
N LEU A 73 42.83 -11.32 -73.69
CA LEU A 73 41.36 -11.41 -73.56
C LEU A 73 40.87 -12.85 -73.80
N LEU A 74 41.47 -13.57 -74.74
CA LEU A 74 41.17 -14.98 -75.03
C LEU A 74 41.61 -15.92 -73.89
N ASP A 75 42.76 -15.66 -73.27
CA ASP A 75 43.28 -16.44 -72.15
C ASP A 75 42.49 -16.17 -70.84
N ASP A 76 41.93 -14.97 -70.68
CA ASP A 76 41.05 -14.60 -69.56
C ASP A 76 39.62 -15.14 -69.69
N ILE A 77 39.25 -15.68 -70.87
CA ILE A 77 38.00 -16.44 -71.03
C ILE A 77 38.25 -17.86 -70.51
N PRO A 78 37.61 -18.26 -69.40
CA PRO A 78 37.87 -19.56 -68.79
C PRO A 78 37.65 -20.70 -69.81
N SER A 79 38.71 -21.47 -70.06
CA SER A 79 38.70 -22.58 -71.02
C SER A 79 37.75 -23.68 -70.56
N GLN A 80 36.67 -23.89 -71.32
CA GLN A 80 35.73 -25.02 -71.26
C GLN A 80 35.19 -25.42 -69.88
N GLU A 81 33.87 -25.22 -69.75
CA GLU A 81 32.90 -26.00 -68.97
C GLU A 81 33.39 -27.38 -68.50
N LYS A 82 34.17 -27.44 -67.42
CA LYS A 82 33.95 -28.52 -66.47
C LYS A 82 32.64 -28.16 -65.81
N GLN A 83 31.59 -28.87 -66.18
CA GLN A 83 30.38 -29.02 -65.40
C GLN A 83 30.79 -29.25 -63.95
N LYS A 84 30.98 -28.17 -63.18
CA LYS A 84 30.78 -28.22 -61.75
C LYS A 84 29.32 -28.59 -61.68
N GLN A 85 29.04 -29.85 -61.35
CA GLN A 85 27.84 -30.17 -60.61
C GLN A 85 27.92 -29.30 -59.36
N GLU A 86 27.47 -28.06 -59.48
CA GLU A 86 27.01 -27.29 -58.34
C GLU A 86 25.96 -28.19 -57.74
N SER A 87 26.28 -28.80 -56.59
CA SER A 87 25.28 -29.41 -55.73
C SER A 87 24.41 -28.27 -55.21
N SER A 88 23.57 -27.72 -56.09
CA SER A 88 22.57 -26.73 -55.74
C SER A 88 21.56 -27.47 -54.89
N ILE A 89 21.71 -27.33 -53.58
CA ILE A 89 20.68 -27.74 -52.64
C ILE A 89 19.41 -27.03 -53.10
N SER A 90 18.37 -27.81 -53.43
CA SER A 90 17.14 -27.22 -53.95
C SER A 90 16.59 -26.23 -52.92
N ALA A 91 16.04 -25.10 -53.38
CA ALA A 91 15.47 -24.11 -52.47
C ALA A 91 14.46 -24.73 -51.48
N MET A 92 13.71 -25.75 -51.93
CA MET A 92 12.79 -26.49 -51.05
C MET A 92 13.49 -27.41 -50.04
N ALA A 93 14.67 -27.94 -50.36
CA ALA A 93 15.47 -28.72 -49.40
C ALA A 93 15.98 -27.87 -48.22
N VAL A 94 15.99 -26.54 -48.35
CA VAL A 94 16.26 -25.62 -47.22
C VAL A 94 14.96 -25.07 -46.64
N LEU A 95 14.06 -24.56 -47.50
CA LEU A 95 12.86 -23.85 -47.08
C LEU A 95 11.91 -24.73 -46.26
N VAL A 96 11.68 -25.98 -46.66
CA VAL A 96 10.78 -26.90 -45.95
C VAL A 96 11.30 -27.21 -44.55
N PRO A 97 12.53 -27.71 -44.35
CA PRO A 97 13.04 -27.96 -43.00
C PRO A 97 13.21 -26.67 -42.18
N SER A 98 13.58 -25.53 -42.77
CA SER A 98 13.60 -24.24 -42.05
C SER A 98 12.21 -23.83 -41.56
N THR A 99 11.18 -24.00 -42.40
CA THR A 99 9.79 -23.68 -42.04
C THR A 99 9.28 -24.59 -40.91
N LEU A 100 9.50 -25.90 -41.04
CA LEU A 100 9.12 -26.86 -40.00
C LEU A 100 9.87 -26.59 -38.69
N LEU A 101 11.16 -26.26 -38.77
CA LEU A 101 11.96 -25.87 -37.62
C LEU A 101 11.37 -24.62 -36.97
N VAL A 102 11.08 -23.56 -37.72
CA VAL A 102 10.49 -22.34 -37.14
C VAL A 102 9.15 -22.59 -36.49
N ILE A 103 8.24 -23.35 -37.12
CA ILE A 103 6.95 -23.70 -36.51
C ILE A 103 7.17 -24.51 -35.23
N GLY A 104 7.96 -25.59 -35.31
CA GLY A 104 8.22 -26.48 -34.19
C GLY A 104 8.92 -25.78 -33.03
N LEU A 105 9.89 -24.91 -33.31
CA LEU A 105 10.63 -24.14 -32.30
C LEU A 105 9.75 -23.04 -31.70
N SER A 106 8.90 -22.39 -32.49
CA SER A 106 7.97 -21.37 -31.99
C SER A 106 6.97 -21.95 -31.00
N TYR A 107 6.25 -23.00 -31.41
CA TYR A 107 5.28 -23.65 -30.51
C TYR A 107 5.97 -24.42 -29.40
N GLY A 108 7.10 -25.08 -29.66
CA GLY A 108 7.87 -25.80 -28.64
C GLY A 108 8.41 -24.88 -27.53
N LEU A 109 8.94 -23.71 -27.89
CA LEU A 109 9.34 -22.70 -26.92
C LEU A 109 8.12 -22.14 -26.17
N TYR A 110 7.01 -21.90 -26.85
CA TYR A 110 5.78 -21.47 -26.18
C TYR A 110 5.22 -22.52 -25.21
N PHE A 111 5.24 -23.80 -25.56
CA PHE A 111 4.81 -24.86 -24.63
C PHE A 111 5.75 -24.97 -23.41
N LYS A 112 7.04 -24.68 -23.57
CA LYS A 112 8.01 -24.76 -22.48
C LYS A 112 8.05 -23.52 -21.58
N PHE A 113 7.86 -22.33 -22.14
CA PHE A 113 8.07 -21.06 -21.46
C PHE A 113 6.84 -20.13 -21.45
N GLY A 114 5.79 -20.49 -22.19
CA GLY A 114 4.55 -19.74 -22.22
C GLY A 114 3.66 -20.05 -21.03
N ALA A 115 2.74 -19.13 -20.75
CA ALA A 115 1.85 -19.15 -19.60
C ALA A 115 0.42 -19.59 -19.98
N SER A 116 0.25 -20.52 -20.92
CA SER A 116 -1.09 -20.90 -21.40
C SER A 116 -1.96 -21.49 -20.29
N GLU A 117 -1.34 -22.26 -19.38
CA GLU A 117 -2.01 -22.85 -18.22
C GLU A 117 -2.45 -21.75 -17.24
N ASP A 118 -1.55 -20.83 -16.88
CA ASP A 118 -1.87 -19.69 -15.99
C ASP A 118 -3.02 -18.83 -16.53
N VAL A 119 -3.08 -18.61 -17.85
CA VAL A 119 -4.15 -17.81 -18.46
C VAL A 119 -5.48 -18.57 -18.48
N GLN A 120 -5.46 -19.90 -18.61
CA GLN A 120 -6.67 -20.72 -18.46
C GLN A 120 -7.15 -20.71 -17.01
N GLN A 121 -6.26 -20.95 -16.04
CA GLN A 121 -6.58 -20.89 -14.62
C GLN A 121 -7.12 -19.50 -14.24
N TRP A 122 -6.48 -18.42 -14.68
CA TRP A 122 -6.96 -17.05 -14.44
C TRP A 122 -8.38 -16.82 -14.98
N GLN A 123 -8.71 -17.37 -16.17
CA GLN A 123 -10.06 -17.28 -16.74
C GLN A 123 -11.08 -18.06 -15.92
N GLU A 124 -10.75 -19.29 -15.51
CA GLU A 124 -11.61 -20.13 -14.68
C GLU A 124 -11.87 -19.50 -13.32
N VAL A 125 -10.80 -19.05 -12.64
CA VAL A 125 -10.86 -18.36 -11.35
C VAL A 125 -11.68 -17.07 -11.45
N SER A 126 -11.46 -16.27 -12.48
CA SER A 126 -12.23 -15.04 -12.71
C SER A 126 -13.71 -15.32 -12.96
N ALA A 127 -14.05 -16.40 -13.68
CA ALA A 127 -15.43 -16.82 -13.90
C ALA A 127 -16.09 -17.37 -12.63
N ASN A 128 -15.31 -17.96 -11.72
CA ASN A 128 -15.80 -18.58 -10.49
C ASN A 128 -15.94 -17.60 -9.31
N LEU A 129 -15.65 -16.30 -9.51
CA LEU A 129 -15.78 -15.26 -8.48
C LEU A 129 -17.12 -15.29 -7.71
N PRO A 130 -18.29 -15.45 -8.36
CA PRO A 130 -19.56 -15.46 -7.62
C PRO A 130 -19.69 -16.63 -6.64
N ALA A 131 -19.16 -17.81 -7.00
CA ALA A 131 -19.22 -18.98 -6.13
C ALA A 131 -18.27 -18.83 -4.94
N LEU A 132 -17.04 -18.35 -5.17
CA LEU A 132 -16.06 -18.06 -4.13
C LEU A 132 -16.59 -16.99 -3.15
N SER A 133 -17.18 -15.92 -3.68
CA SER A 133 -17.79 -14.86 -2.88
C SER A 133 -18.98 -15.37 -2.07
N LYS A 134 -19.82 -16.23 -2.66
CA LYS A 134 -20.94 -16.86 -1.96
C LYS A 134 -20.45 -17.75 -0.82
N LYS A 135 -19.42 -18.56 -1.05
CA LYS A 135 -18.81 -19.42 -0.03
C LYS A 135 -18.25 -18.60 1.13
N LEU A 136 -17.57 -17.48 0.86
CA LEU A 136 -17.10 -16.56 1.90
C LEU A 136 -18.23 -16.01 2.78
N MET A 137 -19.40 -15.75 2.20
CA MET A 137 -20.57 -15.21 2.90
C MET A 137 -21.50 -16.29 3.48
N SER A 138 -21.21 -17.58 3.29
CA SER A 138 -22.06 -18.66 3.76
C SER A 138 -22.09 -18.72 5.29
N PRO A 139 -23.28 -18.74 5.94
CA PRO A 139 -23.41 -18.86 7.39
C PRO A 139 -22.90 -20.19 7.95
N ASP A 140 -22.77 -21.20 7.10
CA ASP A 140 -22.45 -22.59 7.45
C ASP A 140 -20.99 -22.78 7.91
N GLY A 141 -20.20 -21.71 8.00
CA GLY A 141 -18.86 -21.72 8.58
C GLY A 141 -17.81 -22.47 7.75
N THR A 142 -18.10 -22.79 6.49
CA THR A 142 -17.10 -23.39 5.58
C THR A 142 -16.07 -22.34 5.18
N ALA A 143 -14.95 -22.32 5.89
CA ALA A 143 -13.82 -21.47 5.54
C ALA A 143 -13.31 -21.82 4.13
N LEU A 144 -12.88 -20.78 3.39
CA LEU A 144 -12.12 -20.97 2.17
C LEU A 144 -10.75 -21.58 2.52
N SER A 145 -10.25 -22.47 1.68
CA SER A 145 -8.84 -22.88 1.75
C SER A 145 -7.92 -21.71 1.36
N ASP A 146 -6.63 -21.83 1.66
CA ASP A 146 -5.64 -20.82 1.27
C ASP A 146 -5.62 -20.59 -0.25
N ASP A 147 -5.71 -21.67 -1.03
CA ASP A 147 -5.79 -21.62 -2.50
C ASP A 147 -7.06 -20.90 -2.97
N GLU A 148 -8.22 -21.22 -2.38
CA GLU A 148 -9.49 -20.56 -2.72
C GLU A 148 -9.49 -19.08 -2.33
N MET A 149 -8.79 -18.69 -1.27
CA MET A 149 -8.61 -17.30 -0.86
C MET A 149 -7.72 -16.54 -1.86
N GLN A 150 -6.67 -17.19 -2.36
CA GLN A 150 -5.79 -16.63 -3.39
C GLN A 150 -6.54 -16.45 -4.71
N ASP A 151 -7.32 -17.44 -5.10
CA ASP A 151 -8.21 -17.40 -6.27
C ASP A 151 -9.26 -16.29 -6.14
N LEU A 152 -9.91 -16.17 -4.98
CA LEU A 152 -10.86 -15.10 -4.70
C LEU A 152 -10.20 -13.73 -4.88
N THR A 153 -8.99 -13.56 -4.34
CA THR A 153 -8.24 -12.31 -4.43
C THR A 153 -7.86 -11.99 -5.88
N LEU A 154 -7.40 -12.97 -6.66
CA LEU A 154 -7.06 -12.82 -8.07
C LEU A 154 -8.29 -12.44 -8.91
N ALA A 155 -9.39 -13.14 -8.72
CA ALA A 155 -10.65 -12.89 -9.40
C ALA A 155 -11.22 -11.50 -9.06
N LEU A 156 -11.18 -11.11 -7.78
CA LEU A 156 -11.64 -9.82 -7.31
C LEU A 156 -10.79 -8.67 -7.89
N ARG A 157 -9.46 -8.79 -7.86
CA ARG A 157 -8.55 -7.81 -8.48
C ARG A 157 -8.79 -7.68 -9.98
N THR A 158 -9.04 -8.80 -10.66
CA THR A 158 -9.36 -8.82 -12.10
C THR A 158 -10.66 -8.08 -12.38
N ARG A 159 -11.73 -8.36 -11.62
CA ARG A 159 -12.99 -7.63 -11.73
C ARG A 159 -12.79 -6.14 -11.51
N LEU A 160 -12.10 -5.75 -10.45
CA LEU A 160 -11.87 -4.34 -10.08
C LEU A 160 -10.99 -3.59 -11.09
N HIS A 161 -10.14 -4.29 -11.84
CA HIS A 161 -9.42 -3.70 -12.97
C HIS A 161 -10.37 -3.29 -14.10
N TYR A 162 -11.37 -4.12 -14.43
CA TYR A 162 -12.35 -3.82 -15.48
C TYR A 162 -13.58 -3.03 -14.98
N GLN A 163 -13.86 -3.05 -13.68
CA GLN A 163 -14.96 -2.36 -13.01
C GLN A 163 -14.40 -1.53 -11.84
N PRO A 164 -13.70 -0.42 -12.13
CA PRO A 164 -13.01 0.37 -11.11
C PRO A 164 -13.95 1.13 -10.17
N ASP A 165 -15.22 1.28 -10.52
CA ASP A 165 -16.22 2.04 -9.75
C ASP A 165 -16.98 1.18 -8.71
N ASP A 166 -16.53 -0.05 -8.46
CA ASP A 166 -17.12 -0.98 -7.49
C ASP A 166 -16.55 -0.74 -6.07
N SER A 167 -17.12 0.23 -5.35
CA SER A 167 -16.70 0.58 -3.97
C SER A 167 -16.73 -0.62 -3.02
N THR A 168 -17.76 -1.46 -3.14
CA THR A 168 -17.92 -2.65 -2.28
C THR A 168 -16.83 -3.69 -2.56
N GLY A 169 -16.48 -3.91 -3.83
CA GLY A 169 -15.39 -4.78 -4.20
C GLY A 169 -14.04 -4.29 -3.69
N TRP A 170 -13.76 -2.98 -3.77
CA TRP A 170 -12.55 -2.37 -3.19
C TRP A 170 -12.50 -2.52 -1.66
N LEU A 171 -13.63 -2.33 -0.97
CA LEU A 171 -13.76 -2.54 0.47
C LEU A 171 -13.45 -4.00 0.84
N LEU A 172 -14.01 -4.96 0.10
CA LEU A 172 -13.75 -6.39 0.32
C LEU A 172 -12.27 -6.73 0.11
N LEU A 173 -11.67 -6.25 -0.99
CA LEU A 173 -10.26 -6.45 -1.28
C LEU A 173 -9.37 -5.89 -0.16
N GLY A 174 -9.70 -4.70 0.33
CA GLY A 174 -8.98 -4.09 1.45
C GLY A 174 -9.10 -4.90 2.74
N ARG A 175 -10.26 -5.50 3.03
CA ARG A 175 -10.47 -6.34 4.22
C ARG A 175 -9.67 -7.64 4.14
N ILE A 176 -9.62 -8.26 2.96
CA ILE A 176 -8.78 -9.45 2.72
C ILE A 176 -7.30 -9.08 2.90
N ALA A 177 -6.87 -7.96 2.33
CA ALA A 177 -5.49 -7.49 2.48
C ALA A 177 -5.11 -7.18 3.94
N LEU A 178 -6.02 -6.57 4.71
CA LEU A 178 -5.86 -6.36 6.15
C LEU A 178 -5.69 -7.69 6.91
N ALA A 179 -6.54 -8.67 6.62
CA ALA A 179 -6.45 -9.99 7.24
C ALA A 179 -5.12 -10.68 6.93
N ASN A 180 -4.60 -10.50 5.71
CA ASN A 180 -3.33 -11.04 5.26
C ASN A 180 -2.11 -10.18 5.65
N ARG A 181 -2.31 -9.07 6.38
CA ARG A 181 -1.28 -8.08 6.73
C ARG A 181 -0.55 -7.47 5.53
N ASP A 182 -1.18 -7.47 4.35
CA ASP A 182 -0.71 -6.75 3.17
C ASP A 182 -1.16 -5.29 3.25
N VAL A 183 -0.37 -4.49 3.99
CA VAL A 183 -0.67 -3.08 4.26
C VAL A 183 -0.76 -2.26 2.97
N ALA A 184 0.13 -2.53 2.00
CA ALA A 184 0.18 -1.77 0.74
C ALA A 184 -1.12 -1.97 -0.08
N THR A 185 -1.56 -3.21 -0.25
CA THR A 185 -2.82 -3.51 -0.94
C THR A 185 -4.02 -3.00 -0.14
N ALA A 186 -4.00 -3.13 1.20
CA ALA A 186 -5.08 -2.66 2.06
C ALA A 186 -5.30 -1.15 1.93
N VAL A 187 -4.23 -0.34 2.07
CA VAL A 187 -4.29 1.11 1.93
C VAL A 187 -4.74 1.50 0.52
N GLY A 188 -4.19 0.87 -0.52
CA GLY A 188 -4.55 1.14 -1.92
C GLY A 188 -6.02 0.85 -2.22
N ALA A 189 -6.52 -0.32 -1.83
CA ALA A 189 -7.89 -0.73 -2.06
C ALA A 189 -8.90 0.10 -1.24
N MET A 190 -8.62 0.31 0.05
CA MET A 190 -9.50 1.12 0.90
C MET A 190 -9.55 2.58 0.49
N LYS A 191 -8.43 3.14 -0.01
CA LYS A 191 -8.41 4.49 -0.60
C LYS A 191 -9.32 4.58 -1.84
N LYS A 192 -9.33 3.55 -2.69
CA LYS A 192 -10.23 3.48 -3.85
C LYS A 192 -11.70 3.43 -3.41
N ALA A 193 -12.04 2.56 -2.45
CA ALA A 193 -13.39 2.50 -1.87
C ALA A 193 -13.81 3.86 -1.28
N TYR A 194 -12.95 4.48 -0.47
CA TYR A 194 -13.21 5.77 0.17
C TYR A 194 -13.40 6.92 -0.82
N ASN A 195 -12.66 6.93 -1.94
CA ASN A 195 -12.83 7.94 -2.98
C ASN A 195 -14.16 7.79 -3.74
N LEU A 196 -14.75 6.58 -3.78
CA LEU A 196 -16.03 6.32 -4.44
C LEU A 196 -17.21 6.60 -3.50
N GLU A 197 -17.10 6.23 -2.22
CA GLU A 197 -18.14 6.40 -1.21
C GLU A 197 -17.56 6.97 0.10
N SER A 198 -17.15 8.24 0.10
CA SER A 198 -16.54 8.88 1.28
C SER A 198 -17.50 9.02 2.48
N ASP A 199 -18.80 9.10 2.20
CA ASP A 199 -19.83 9.34 3.20
C ASP A 199 -20.30 8.03 3.87
N ASN A 200 -19.83 6.87 3.39
CA ASN A 200 -20.18 5.57 3.95
C ASN A 200 -19.29 5.27 5.18
N PRO A 201 -19.86 5.18 6.41
CA PRO A 201 -19.08 4.99 7.62
C PRO A 201 -18.25 3.70 7.64
N ASP A 202 -18.74 2.62 7.03
CA ASP A 202 -18.01 1.34 6.96
C ASP A 202 -16.78 1.43 6.07
N VAL A 203 -16.86 2.20 4.98
CA VAL A 203 -15.75 2.47 4.07
C VAL A 203 -14.73 3.38 4.73
N MET A 204 -15.20 4.44 5.40
CA MET A 204 -14.36 5.34 6.17
C MET A 204 -13.59 4.61 7.28
N LEU A 205 -14.26 3.73 8.03
CA LEU A 205 -13.64 2.89 9.05
C LEU A 205 -12.60 1.94 8.44
N GLY A 206 -12.95 1.26 7.33
CA GLY A 206 -12.03 0.36 6.63
C GLY A 206 -10.75 1.07 6.17
N TYR A 207 -10.89 2.30 5.67
CA TYR A 207 -9.75 3.12 5.26
C TYR A 207 -8.91 3.59 6.44
N ALA A 208 -9.54 4.05 7.53
CA ALA A 208 -8.83 4.41 8.75
C ALA A 208 -8.06 3.21 9.34
N GLN A 209 -8.65 2.01 9.31
CA GLN A 209 -7.97 0.77 9.73
C GLN A 209 -6.72 0.48 8.90
N ALA A 210 -6.81 0.57 7.58
CA ALA A 210 -5.66 0.36 6.70
C ALA A 210 -4.54 1.38 6.95
N LEU A 211 -4.89 2.65 7.15
CA LEU A 211 -3.93 3.71 7.44
C LEU A 211 -3.26 3.55 8.82
N MET A 212 -3.97 3.03 9.83
CA MET A 212 -3.37 2.75 11.15
C MET A 212 -2.27 1.69 11.10
N LEU A 213 -2.30 0.77 10.13
CA LEU A 213 -1.24 -0.23 9.94
C LEU A 213 -0.05 0.33 9.15
N SER A 214 -0.16 1.53 8.58
CA SER A 214 0.93 2.20 7.87
C SER A 214 2.02 2.63 8.86
N GLN A 215 3.27 2.62 8.40
CA GLN A 215 4.42 3.15 9.15
C GLN A 215 4.64 4.65 8.92
N ASP A 216 3.79 5.30 8.11
CA ASP A 216 3.83 6.73 7.83
C ASP A 216 2.97 7.50 8.85
N ASP A 217 3.60 8.41 9.59
CA ASP A 217 2.91 9.26 10.58
C ASP A 217 1.75 10.07 9.96
N THR A 218 1.89 10.48 8.69
CA THR A 218 0.86 11.22 7.93
C THR A 218 -0.39 10.38 7.72
N ASP A 219 -0.20 9.10 7.41
CA ASP A 219 -1.30 8.16 7.24
C ASP A 219 -2.01 7.93 8.58
N GLN A 220 -1.26 7.75 9.66
CA GLN A 220 -1.82 7.58 11.00
C GLN A 220 -2.57 8.83 11.48
N ASP A 221 -2.06 10.04 11.20
CA ASP A 221 -2.77 11.30 11.48
C ASP A 221 -4.07 11.42 10.69
N LYS A 222 -4.07 10.99 9.43
CA LYS A 222 -5.29 10.93 8.63
C LYS A 222 -6.26 9.90 9.20
N ALA A 223 -5.80 8.73 9.61
CA ALA A 223 -6.63 7.71 10.24
C ALA A 223 -7.33 8.23 11.50
N ARG A 224 -6.59 8.90 12.39
CA ARG A 224 -7.14 9.53 13.61
C ARG A 224 -8.24 10.54 13.30
N ARG A 225 -8.06 11.38 12.27
CA ARG A 225 -9.09 12.34 11.83
C ARG A 225 -10.36 11.64 11.34
N LEU A 226 -10.22 10.61 10.51
CA LEU A 226 -11.35 9.81 10.02
C LEU A 226 -12.10 9.11 11.17
N LEU A 227 -11.37 8.50 12.11
CA LEU A 227 -11.97 7.88 13.30
C LEU A 227 -12.68 8.92 14.17
N GLY A 228 -12.10 10.11 14.33
CA GLY A 228 -12.74 11.22 15.04
C GLY A 228 -14.04 11.68 14.37
N GLN A 229 -14.09 11.71 13.04
CA GLN A 229 -15.31 12.00 12.28
C GLN A 229 -16.39 10.94 12.52
N LEU A 230 -16.03 9.66 12.53
CA LEU A 230 -16.96 8.57 12.82
C LEU A 230 -17.58 8.68 14.22
N VAL A 231 -16.78 9.06 15.22
CA VAL A 231 -17.28 9.29 16.59
C VAL A 231 -18.31 10.44 16.63
N GLN A 232 -18.17 11.45 15.78
CA GLN A 232 -19.11 12.59 15.72
C GLN A 232 -20.41 12.29 14.97
N GLN A 233 -20.41 11.28 14.11
CA GLN A 233 -21.57 10.90 13.29
C GLN A 233 -22.53 9.94 14.01
N ASP A 234 -22.40 9.78 15.33
CA ASP A 234 -23.11 8.77 16.13
C ASP A 234 -22.96 7.34 15.54
N TYR A 235 -21.87 7.07 14.82
CA TYR A 235 -21.58 5.74 14.30
C TYR A 235 -21.09 4.83 15.43
N VAL A 236 -21.99 4.00 15.94
CA VAL A 236 -21.75 3.12 17.08
C VAL A 236 -21.07 1.82 16.63
N ASP A 237 -19.76 1.88 16.40
CA ASP A 237 -18.93 0.69 16.15
C ASP A 237 -17.78 0.60 17.16
N LEU A 238 -17.76 -0.51 17.90
CA LEU A 238 -16.75 -0.80 18.92
C LEU A 238 -15.31 -0.72 18.38
N ARG A 239 -15.09 -1.03 17.09
CA ARG A 239 -13.78 -1.00 16.42
C ARG A 239 -13.22 0.41 16.35
N VAL A 240 -14.06 1.44 16.20
CA VAL A 240 -13.62 2.85 16.15
C VAL A 240 -12.94 3.22 17.47
N PHE A 241 -13.63 2.97 18.58
CA PHE A 241 -13.11 3.26 19.92
C PHE A 241 -11.91 2.38 20.26
N SER A 242 -11.91 1.12 19.83
CA SER A 242 -10.76 0.22 20.01
C SER A 242 -9.50 0.79 19.35
N LEU A 243 -9.59 1.19 18.08
CA LEU A 243 -8.45 1.74 17.34
C LEU A 243 -7.94 3.02 18.00
N LEU A 244 -8.85 3.93 18.34
CA LEU A 244 -8.51 5.19 19.02
C LEU A 244 -7.87 4.97 20.40
N ALA A 245 -8.34 3.96 21.16
CA ALA A 245 -7.80 3.65 22.47
C ALA A 245 -6.37 3.08 22.41
N PHE A 246 -6.12 2.13 21.50
CA PHE A 246 -4.79 1.57 21.30
C PHE A 246 -3.80 2.61 20.76
N ASP A 247 -4.20 3.38 19.75
CA ASP A 247 -3.38 4.49 19.22
C ASP A 247 -3.06 5.53 20.29
N ALA A 248 -4.03 5.92 21.14
CA ALA A 248 -3.79 6.84 22.25
C ALA A 248 -2.79 6.26 23.27
N TYR A 249 -2.95 4.98 23.62
CA TYR A 249 -2.05 4.32 24.56
C TYR A 249 -0.61 4.22 24.04
N GLU A 250 -0.43 3.86 22.76
CA GLU A 250 0.90 3.80 22.12
C GLU A 250 1.59 5.15 22.08
N ARG A 251 0.82 6.21 21.83
CA ARG A 251 1.29 7.61 21.88
C ARG A 251 1.46 8.17 23.29
N LYS A 252 1.23 7.35 24.34
CA LYS A 252 1.27 7.73 25.76
C LYS A 252 0.23 8.78 26.16
N ASP A 253 -0.80 8.98 25.35
CA ASP A 253 -2.00 9.73 25.71
C ASP A 253 -2.95 8.81 26.52
N TYR A 254 -2.47 8.44 27.71
CA TYR A 254 -3.20 7.59 28.64
C TYR A 254 -4.58 8.18 29.03
N PRO A 255 -4.76 9.51 29.21
CA PRO A 255 -6.08 10.08 29.44
C PRO A 255 -7.09 9.78 28.31
N ALA A 256 -6.69 9.92 27.03
CA ALA A 256 -7.56 9.58 25.92
C ALA A 256 -7.81 8.07 25.82
N ALA A 257 -6.80 7.23 26.06
CA ALA A 257 -6.94 5.78 26.07
C ALA A 257 -7.99 5.32 27.10
N VAL A 258 -7.91 5.83 28.34
CA VAL A 258 -8.89 5.57 29.40
C VAL A 258 -10.29 5.98 28.94
N ARG A 259 -10.45 7.20 28.38
CA ARG A 259 -11.75 7.68 27.90
C ARG A 259 -12.36 6.73 26.87
N TYR A 260 -11.60 6.31 25.85
CA TYR A 260 -12.12 5.44 24.81
C TYR A 260 -12.45 4.03 25.33
N TRP A 261 -11.59 3.42 26.14
CA TRP A 261 -11.89 2.13 26.76
C TRP A 261 -13.09 2.18 27.71
N SER A 262 -13.28 3.28 28.45
CA SER A 262 -14.48 3.46 29.29
C SER A 262 -15.76 3.52 28.45
N VAL A 263 -15.75 4.21 27.29
CA VAL A 263 -16.90 4.19 26.36
C VAL A 263 -17.14 2.77 25.83
N MET A 264 -16.08 2.03 25.49
CA MET A 264 -16.21 0.63 25.07
C MET A 264 -16.83 -0.26 26.16
N GLN A 265 -16.42 -0.09 27.42
CA GLN A 265 -17.00 -0.82 28.55
C GLN A 265 -18.48 -0.53 28.74
N GLN A 266 -18.87 0.74 28.60
CA GLN A 266 -20.28 1.14 28.68
C GLN A 266 -21.11 0.52 27.55
N MET A 267 -20.58 0.46 26.32
CA MET A 267 -21.27 -0.12 25.18
C MET A 267 -21.49 -1.64 25.31
N ILE A 268 -20.49 -2.39 25.78
CA ILE A 268 -20.59 -3.87 25.88
C ILE A 268 -21.28 -4.33 27.18
N GLY A 269 -21.19 -3.53 28.25
CA GLY A 269 -21.76 -3.83 29.56
C GLY A 269 -20.98 -4.90 30.37
N PRO A 270 -21.28 -5.04 31.67
CA PRO A 270 -20.49 -5.84 32.62
C PRO A 270 -20.61 -7.37 32.42
N LYS A 271 -21.54 -7.83 31.57
CA LYS A 271 -21.74 -9.26 31.29
C LYS A 271 -20.89 -9.77 30.12
N ASP A 272 -20.31 -8.87 29.32
CA ASP A 272 -19.46 -9.23 28.19
C ASP A 272 -18.11 -9.75 28.68
N SER A 273 -17.61 -10.83 28.09
CA SER A 273 -16.33 -11.45 28.47
C SER A 273 -15.13 -10.52 28.31
N ARG A 274 -15.22 -9.50 27.45
CA ARG A 274 -14.17 -8.49 27.21
C ARG A 274 -14.15 -7.39 28.27
N TYR A 275 -15.19 -7.27 29.11
CA TYR A 275 -15.29 -6.21 30.10
C TYR A 275 -14.10 -6.18 31.06
N GLU A 276 -13.72 -7.35 31.57
CA GLU A 276 -12.56 -7.53 32.46
C GLU A 276 -11.24 -7.16 31.79
N MET A 277 -11.09 -7.46 30.50
CA MET A 277 -9.90 -7.07 29.74
C MET A 277 -9.80 -5.55 29.64
N LEU A 278 -10.90 -4.86 29.34
CA LEU A 278 -10.94 -3.41 29.29
C LEU A 278 -10.69 -2.78 30.67
N SER A 279 -11.20 -3.37 31.76
CA SER A 279 -10.94 -2.90 33.14
C SER A 279 -9.44 -2.89 33.42
N ARG A 280 -8.74 -3.99 33.09
CA ARG A 280 -7.29 -4.08 33.25
C ARG A 280 -6.54 -3.07 32.38
N SER A 281 -6.96 -2.86 31.13
CA SER A 281 -6.35 -1.85 30.26
C SER A 281 -6.48 -0.44 30.83
N ILE A 282 -7.66 -0.10 31.36
CA ILE A 282 -7.92 1.19 32.02
C ILE A 282 -7.05 1.34 33.27
N GLU A 283 -7.02 0.34 34.15
CA GLU A 283 -6.19 0.35 35.35
C GLU A 283 -4.69 0.51 35.02
N ASN A 284 -4.22 -0.19 33.99
CA ASN A 284 -2.83 -0.09 33.54
C ASN A 284 -2.49 1.32 33.02
N ALA A 285 -3.35 1.91 32.18
CA ALA A 285 -3.15 3.28 31.72
C ALA A 285 -3.18 4.29 32.89
N GLN A 286 -4.07 4.11 33.86
CA GLN A 286 -4.12 4.94 35.07
C GLN A 286 -2.83 4.80 35.90
N LYS A 287 -2.26 3.59 36.01
CA LYS A 287 -0.96 3.39 36.66
C LYS A 287 0.18 4.08 35.91
N GLN A 288 0.18 4.04 34.58
CA GLN A 288 1.18 4.74 33.76
C GLN A 288 1.07 6.26 33.93
N MET A 289 -0.15 6.80 34.03
CA MET A 289 -0.37 8.21 34.41
C MET A 289 0.23 8.51 35.79
N GLY A 290 -0.01 7.63 36.78
CA GLY A 290 0.57 7.73 38.12
C GLY A 290 2.10 7.64 38.15
N GLN A 291 2.73 6.90 37.24
CA GLN A 291 4.18 6.80 37.10
C GLN A 291 4.80 8.00 36.35
N GLN A 292 4.10 8.55 35.36
CA GLN A 292 4.51 9.82 34.73
C GLN A 292 4.49 10.98 35.73
N VAL A 293 3.64 10.91 36.76
CA VAL A 293 3.66 11.87 37.89
C VAL A 293 4.99 11.84 38.67
N GLY A 294 5.66 10.69 38.73
CA GLY A 294 6.99 10.55 39.33
C GLY A 294 8.11 11.30 38.59
N THR A 295 7.82 11.94 37.45
CA THR A 295 8.77 12.83 36.74
C THR A 295 8.66 14.32 37.13
N GLY A 296 7.90 14.63 38.19
CA GLY A 296 8.03 15.89 38.94
C GLY A 296 7.27 17.10 38.40
N LYS A 297 6.28 16.93 37.52
CA LYS A 297 5.51 18.06 36.92
C LYS A 297 3.99 17.91 36.96
N SER A 298 3.46 16.90 37.65
CA SER A 298 2.02 16.71 37.82
C SER A 298 1.69 16.32 39.26
N VAL A 299 0.41 16.39 39.61
CA VAL A 299 -0.12 16.08 40.95
C VAL A 299 -1.09 14.92 40.81
N SER A 300 -0.79 13.80 41.47
CA SER A 300 -1.67 12.65 41.55
C SER A 300 -2.52 12.74 42.81
N VAL A 301 -3.83 12.80 42.66
CA VAL A 301 -4.79 12.97 43.75
C VAL A 301 -5.63 11.69 43.88
N SER A 302 -5.41 10.95 44.97
CA SER A 302 -6.23 9.80 45.36
C SER A 302 -7.40 10.29 46.22
N ILE A 303 -8.62 9.98 45.79
CA ILE A 303 -9.85 10.52 46.36
C ILE A 303 -10.68 9.39 46.93
N THR A 304 -11.14 9.56 48.17
CA THR A 304 -12.04 8.65 48.87
C THR A 304 -13.30 9.38 49.33
N LEU A 305 -14.40 8.65 49.52
CA LEU A 305 -15.63 9.16 50.12
C LEU A 305 -15.69 8.70 51.58
N GLY A 306 -16.01 9.60 52.50
CA GLY A 306 -16.35 9.24 53.87
C GLY A 306 -17.71 8.54 53.96
N ASP A 307 -17.89 7.71 54.98
CA ASP A 307 -19.08 6.85 55.15
C ASP A 307 -20.41 7.61 55.21
N ALA A 308 -20.38 8.90 55.59
CA ALA A 308 -21.55 9.76 55.71
C ALA A 308 -21.96 10.46 54.39
N VAL A 309 -21.13 10.38 53.35
CA VAL A 309 -21.34 11.14 52.11
C VAL A 309 -22.30 10.42 51.17
N LYS A 310 -23.43 11.07 50.88
CA LYS A 310 -24.39 10.62 49.86
C LYS A 310 -24.31 11.55 48.66
N ALA A 311 -23.59 11.12 47.63
CA ALA A 311 -23.40 11.88 46.41
C ALA A 311 -24.38 11.43 45.31
N ASP A 312 -24.93 12.38 44.56
CA ASP A 312 -25.75 12.09 43.37
C ASP A 312 -24.86 11.48 42.28
N PRO A 313 -25.20 10.31 41.70
CA PRO A 313 -24.45 9.70 40.61
C PRO A 313 -24.23 10.62 39.39
N ASN A 314 -25.11 11.60 39.17
CA ASN A 314 -25.01 12.56 38.07
C ASN A 314 -24.20 13.82 38.41
N ALA A 315 -23.70 13.94 39.64
CA ALA A 315 -22.87 15.05 40.05
C ALA A 315 -21.51 15.07 39.33
N SER A 316 -20.87 16.23 39.37
CA SER A 316 -19.51 16.44 38.89
C SER A 316 -18.53 16.50 40.05
N LEU A 317 -17.37 15.89 39.89
CA LEU A 317 -16.23 16.00 40.78
C LEU A 317 -15.33 17.14 40.29
N ILE A 318 -15.19 18.17 41.11
CA ILE A 318 -14.29 19.30 40.83
C ILE A 318 -13.05 19.13 41.70
N VAL A 319 -11.88 19.08 41.07
CA VAL A 319 -10.58 18.98 41.74
C VAL A 319 -9.81 20.24 41.45
N SER A 320 -9.47 20.98 42.50
CA SER A 320 -8.77 22.26 42.40
C SER A 320 -7.49 22.24 43.23
N VAL A 321 -6.41 22.77 42.66
CA VAL A 321 -5.12 22.89 43.33
C VAL A 321 -4.92 24.34 43.74
N HIS A 322 -4.60 24.52 45.02
CA HIS A 322 -4.35 25.79 45.67
C HIS A 322 -2.89 25.85 46.13
N THR A 323 -2.40 27.07 46.35
CA THR A 323 -1.13 27.30 47.04
C THR A 323 -1.23 26.85 48.50
N ALA A 324 -0.11 26.40 49.09
CA ALA A 324 -0.07 25.92 50.47
C ALA A 324 -0.38 26.99 51.54
N ASP A 325 -0.55 28.25 51.14
CA ASP A 325 -1.03 29.35 51.99
C ASP A 325 -2.57 29.36 52.17
N GLY A 326 -3.29 28.44 51.53
CA GLY A 326 -4.74 28.32 51.62
C GLY A 326 -5.53 29.34 50.80
N SER A 327 -4.90 29.98 49.80
CA SER A 327 -5.56 30.95 48.93
C SER A 327 -6.87 30.41 48.31
N PRO A 328 -7.98 31.17 48.31
CA PRO A 328 -9.26 30.72 47.76
C PRO A 328 -9.24 30.58 46.23
N MET A 329 -8.29 31.21 45.54
CA MET A 329 -8.15 31.13 44.09
C MET A 329 -7.29 29.92 43.70
N PRO A 330 -7.81 28.98 42.89
CA PRO A 330 -7.04 27.83 42.44
C PRO A 330 -6.04 28.19 41.34
N VAL A 331 -4.89 27.52 41.36
CA VAL A 331 -3.84 27.61 40.33
C VAL A 331 -4.18 26.69 39.15
N ALA A 332 -4.75 25.51 39.44
CA ALA A 332 -5.21 24.56 38.44
C ALA A 332 -6.55 23.97 38.86
N ALA A 333 -7.41 23.63 37.91
CA ALA A 333 -8.67 22.95 38.19
C ALA A 333 -9.07 22.02 37.05
N ALA A 334 -9.71 20.91 37.41
CA ALA A 334 -10.25 19.96 36.48
C ALA A 334 -11.63 19.47 36.94
N ARG A 335 -12.53 19.26 35.97
CA ARG A 335 -13.88 18.73 36.16
C ARG A 335 -13.95 17.31 35.63
N TYR A 336 -14.42 16.40 36.46
CA TYR A 336 -14.64 15.00 36.13
C TYR A 336 -16.09 14.59 36.43
N PRO A 337 -16.67 13.60 35.74
CA PRO A 337 -17.87 12.92 36.22
C PRO A 337 -17.59 12.24 37.57
N LEU A 338 -18.56 12.21 38.49
CA LEU A 338 -18.38 11.68 39.85
C LEU A 338 -17.77 10.26 39.87
N GLY A 339 -18.42 9.30 39.19
CA GLY A 339 -17.92 7.93 39.07
C GLY A 339 -17.90 7.14 40.39
N THR A 340 -17.03 6.13 40.47
CA THR A 340 -16.87 5.24 41.63
C THR A 340 -15.59 5.57 42.40
N PHE A 341 -15.62 5.40 43.73
CA PHE A 341 -14.48 5.64 44.63
C PHE A 341 -14.00 4.32 45.28
N PRO A 342 -12.74 4.20 45.72
CA PRO A 342 -11.65 5.18 45.60
C PRO A 342 -11.24 5.44 44.15
N ARG A 343 -10.80 6.67 43.85
CA ARG A 343 -10.40 7.07 42.49
C ARG A 343 -9.19 7.98 42.52
N THR A 344 -8.26 7.75 41.60
CA THR A 344 -7.13 8.64 41.36
C THR A 344 -7.38 9.53 40.14
N VAL A 345 -7.10 10.82 40.28
CA VAL A 345 -7.02 11.76 39.16
C VAL A 345 -5.63 12.38 39.09
N VAL A 346 -5.22 12.82 37.91
CA VAL A 346 -3.92 13.47 37.69
C VAL A 346 -4.17 14.86 37.11
N LEU A 347 -3.53 15.86 37.69
CA LEU A 347 -3.54 17.24 37.21
C LEU A 347 -2.12 17.62 36.78
N ASP A 348 -1.98 18.29 35.64
CA ASP A 348 -0.72 18.79 35.09
C ASP A 348 -0.83 20.27 34.67
N ASP A 349 0.21 20.79 34.00
CA ASP A 349 0.24 22.19 33.55
C ASP A 349 -0.89 22.56 32.58
N GLY A 350 -1.46 21.59 31.86
CA GLY A 350 -2.63 21.76 31.01
C GLY A 350 -3.92 22.06 31.78
N ASN A 351 -3.94 21.79 33.09
CA ASN A 351 -5.04 22.15 33.98
C ASN A 351 -4.87 23.53 34.65
N SER A 352 -3.76 24.24 34.39
CA SER A 352 -3.49 25.55 35.00
C SER A 352 -4.50 26.59 34.52
N MET A 353 -5.12 27.31 35.46
CA MET A 353 -6.12 28.34 35.17
C MET A 353 -5.49 29.71 34.83
N ILE A 354 -4.23 29.91 35.21
CA ILE A 354 -3.48 31.16 35.00
C ILE A 354 -2.32 30.86 34.06
N GLU A 355 -2.22 31.59 32.95
CA GLU A 355 -1.24 31.34 31.90
C GLU A 355 0.21 31.47 32.41
N ASP A 356 0.47 32.51 33.22
CA ASP A 356 1.77 32.85 33.80
C ASP A 356 2.11 32.08 35.10
N ARG A 357 1.19 31.26 35.63
CA ARG A 357 1.42 30.49 36.86
C ARG A 357 0.99 29.05 36.65
N LYS A 358 1.95 28.22 36.26
CA LYS A 358 1.76 26.79 35.99
C LYS A 358 1.72 25.97 37.27
N LEU A 359 0.97 24.87 37.25
CA LEU A 359 0.91 23.91 38.36
C LEU A 359 2.31 23.42 38.77
N SER A 360 3.16 23.10 37.80
CA SER A 360 4.53 22.63 38.00
C SER A 360 5.48 23.66 38.61
N SER A 361 5.09 24.93 38.68
CA SER A 361 5.89 25.99 39.32
C SER A 361 5.72 26.06 40.84
N LEU A 362 4.74 25.34 41.40
CA LEU A 362 4.51 25.30 42.83
C LEU A 362 5.53 24.39 43.51
N GLU A 363 6.12 24.83 44.62
CA GLU A 363 6.95 23.96 45.48
C GLU A 363 6.08 23.12 46.43
N SER A 364 4.99 23.73 46.90
CA SER A 364 4.02 23.12 47.80
C SER A 364 2.61 23.55 47.41
N LEU A 365 1.65 22.66 47.65
CA LEU A 365 0.28 22.80 47.19
C LEU A 365 -0.68 22.14 48.17
N MET A 366 -1.94 22.55 48.08
CA MET A 366 -3.08 21.90 48.73
C MET A 366 -4.10 21.55 47.67
N VAL A 367 -4.71 20.38 47.77
CA VAL A 367 -5.76 19.95 46.85
C VAL A 367 -7.10 20.00 47.58
N ARG A 368 -8.07 20.61 46.93
CA ARG A 368 -9.45 20.64 47.36
C ARG A 368 -10.30 19.90 46.34
N VAL A 369 -11.13 19.00 46.84
CA VAL A 369 -12.05 18.21 46.02
C VAL A 369 -13.46 18.51 46.48
N ARG A 370 -14.36 18.79 45.54
CA ARG A 370 -15.78 19.01 45.85
C ARG A 370 -16.71 18.29 44.88
N ILE A 371 -17.90 17.98 45.36
CA ILE A 371 -18.99 17.38 44.58
C ILE A 371 -19.98 18.49 44.21
N ASP A 372 -20.03 18.82 42.92
CA ASP A 372 -20.95 19.79 42.33
C ASP A 372 -22.19 19.06 41.77
N SER A 373 -23.37 19.36 42.30
CA SER A 373 -24.62 18.71 41.92
C SER A 373 -25.50 19.55 40.99
N ASP A 374 -25.20 20.84 40.79
CA ASP A 374 -26.03 21.78 40.03
C ASP A 374 -25.35 22.37 38.78
N GLY A 375 -24.09 22.01 38.56
CA GLY A 375 -23.32 22.37 37.37
C GLY A 375 -22.70 23.75 37.44
N ASN A 376 -22.73 24.39 38.62
CA ASN A 376 -22.18 25.72 38.83
C ASN A 376 -20.74 25.68 39.38
N VAL A 377 -19.87 26.53 38.84
CA VAL A 377 -18.44 26.58 39.19
C VAL A 377 -18.21 27.28 40.54
N ALA A 378 -19.20 28.02 41.06
CA ALA A 378 -19.12 28.64 42.38
C ALA A 378 -19.40 27.64 43.52
N THR A 379 -18.73 27.82 44.65
CA THR A 379 -18.98 27.06 45.89
C THR A 379 -20.35 27.41 46.47
N LYS A 380 -21.12 26.39 46.85
CA LYS A 380 -22.41 26.55 47.51
C LYS A 380 -22.41 25.95 48.91
N GLN A 381 -23.18 26.57 49.80
CA GLN A 381 -23.43 26.05 51.13
C GLN A 381 -24.12 24.68 51.04
N GLY A 382 -23.55 23.65 51.67
CA GLY A 382 -24.01 22.27 51.62
C GLY A 382 -23.33 21.35 50.60
N ASP A 383 -22.44 21.84 49.72
CA ASP A 383 -21.64 21.00 48.83
C ASP A 383 -20.67 20.13 49.66
N TRP A 384 -20.59 18.84 49.34
CA TRP A 384 -19.60 17.96 49.95
C TRP A 384 -18.20 18.29 49.43
N PHE A 385 -17.23 18.42 50.33
CA PHE A 385 -15.85 18.68 50.00
C PHE A 385 -14.87 17.95 50.92
N GLY A 386 -13.62 17.90 50.47
CA GLY A 386 -12.46 17.42 51.20
C GLY A 386 -11.24 18.24 50.82
N GLU A 387 -10.31 18.38 51.75
CA GLU A 387 -9.05 19.10 51.55
C GLU A 387 -7.87 18.24 52.00
N SER A 388 -6.76 18.31 51.26
CA SER A 388 -5.50 17.71 51.70
C SER A 388 -4.75 18.65 52.65
N GLU A 389 -3.80 18.08 53.41
CA GLU A 389 -2.72 18.87 53.98
C GLU A 389 -1.84 19.49 52.89
N ALA A 390 -0.92 20.39 53.27
CA ALA A 390 0.08 20.92 52.36
C ALA A 390 1.08 19.83 51.98
N VAL A 391 1.17 19.53 50.68
CA VAL A 391 2.02 18.47 50.11
C VAL A 391 3.04 19.10 49.17
N ARG A 392 4.22 18.49 49.03
CA ARG A 392 5.22 18.95 48.05
C ARG A 392 4.83 18.54 46.63
N MET A 393 5.21 19.36 45.66
CA MET A 393 4.97 19.05 44.26
C MET A 393 5.63 17.71 43.86
N GLY A 394 4.85 16.84 43.22
CA GLY A 394 5.26 15.50 42.80
C GLY A 394 5.03 14.40 43.84
N GLU A 395 4.66 14.72 45.08
CA GLU A 395 4.19 13.73 46.04
C GLU A 395 2.71 13.37 45.77
N PRO A 396 2.30 12.11 46.01
CA PRO A 396 0.89 11.73 45.90
C PRO A 396 0.08 12.44 46.98
N VAL A 397 -1.10 12.94 46.61
CA VAL A 397 -2.02 13.63 47.52
C VAL A 397 -3.21 12.73 47.79
N GLU A 398 -3.57 12.55 49.05
CA GLU A 398 -4.78 11.85 49.46
C GLU A 398 -5.82 12.86 49.94
N VAL A 399 -7.05 12.75 49.46
CA VAL A 399 -8.19 13.59 49.86
C VAL A 399 -9.38 12.71 50.19
N MET A 400 -9.89 12.84 51.40
CA MET A 400 -11.17 12.25 51.79
C MET A 400 -12.25 13.33 51.72
N ILE A 401 -13.32 13.07 50.99
CA ILE A 401 -14.51 13.93 50.98
C ILE A 401 -15.37 13.52 52.17
N ASP A 402 -15.48 14.37 53.18
CA ASP A 402 -16.19 14.08 54.43
C ASP A 402 -16.90 15.28 55.07
N SER A 403 -16.76 16.47 54.48
CA SER A 403 -17.20 17.74 55.05
C SER A 403 -18.18 18.47 54.13
N GLN A 404 -19.03 19.37 54.66
CA GLN A 404 -19.94 20.22 53.87
C GLN A 404 -19.68 21.70 54.14
N TYR A 405 -19.80 22.53 53.10
CA TYR A 405 -19.65 24.00 53.20
C TYR A 405 -20.75 24.69 54.00
#